data_AF-A0A535FI83-F1
#
_entry.id   AF-A0A535FI83-F1
#
_cell.length_a   1.000
_cell.length_b   1.000
_cell.length_c   1.000
_cell.angle_alpha   90.00
_cell.angle_beta   90.00
_cell.angle_gamma   90.00
#
_symmetry.space_group_name_H-M   'P 1'
#
loop_
_entity.id
_entity.type
_entity.pdbx_description
1 polymer ?
#
loop_
_entity_poly.entity_id
_entity_poly.type
_entity_poly.pdbx_seq_one_letter_code
_entity_poly.pdbx_strand_id
1 'polypeptide(L)'
;ARVAPLVRARIKRRQVVGHSALRGKWIRRTARARKVVAGRNRVALDNPDQPIPSDPKAIVFLFILVSGIAPLVEESVKPLAVVAMVGRIRSAAEAFILGMAAGVGFDLVETIGYISSGYDHWLNIALQRSSAGLLHGFGAGMVALGWYYATHANSTGKMNRALVTLGCWTYAILQHAIWNGSFGLQLLPAPIGPYLDNGTIVLGTITVPSFMLVYIVETILMLIFFLFITKKLRTRPAEPISPAINKG
;
A
#
# COMPACT_ATOMS: atom_id res chain seq x y z
N ALA A 1 55.98 63.89 7.67
CA ALA A 1 55.42 62.55 7.98
C ALA A 1 55.12 61.79 6.68
N ARG A 2 56.06 60.95 6.20
CA ARG A 2 55.92 60.13 4.98
C ARG A 2 55.87 58.66 5.37
N VAL A 3 54.72 58.02 5.19
CA VAL A 3 54.60 56.54 5.22
C VAL A 3 54.38 56.08 3.78
N ALA A 4 55.23 55.14 3.35
CA ALA A 4 55.48 54.79 1.96
C ALA A 4 54.31 54.08 1.22
N PRO A 5 54.16 54.26 -0.11
CA PRO A 5 53.10 53.65 -0.93
C PRO A 5 53.17 52.11 -1.04
N LEU A 6 54.31 51.50 -0.72
CA LEU A 6 54.58 50.08 -0.92
C LEU A 6 53.84 49.15 0.07
N VAL A 7 53.47 49.63 1.24
CA VAL A 7 52.76 48.82 2.25
C VAL A 7 51.28 48.62 1.88
N ARG A 8 50.63 49.64 1.29
CA ARG A 8 49.22 49.57 0.84
C ARG A 8 49.00 48.55 -0.29
N ALA A 9 49.96 48.41 -1.20
CA ALA A 9 49.84 47.48 -2.33
C ALA A 9 49.94 46.00 -1.91
N ARG A 10 50.75 45.70 -0.87
CA ARG A 10 50.97 44.32 -0.39
C ARG A 10 49.77 43.77 0.39
N ILE A 11 49.04 44.63 1.12
CA ILE A 11 47.82 44.26 1.85
C ILE A 11 46.66 43.98 0.88
N LYS A 12 46.47 44.81 -0.15
CA LYS A 12 45.43 44.60 -1.17
C LYS A 12 45.60 43.29 -1.95
N ARG A 13 46.83 42.91 -2.34
CA ARG A 13 47.06 41.62 -3.02
C ARG A 13 46.78 40.40 -2.13
N ARG A 14 47.14 40.43 -0.83
CA ARG A 14 46.83 39.33 0.10
C ARG A 14 45.32 39.14 0.32
N GLN A 15 44.54 40.23 0.39
CA GLN A 15 43.08 40.15 0.54
C GLN A 15 42.38 39.55 -0.68
N VAL A 16 42.83 39.88 -1.90
CA VAL A 16 42.26 39.36 -3.15
C VAL A 16 42.55 37.87 -3.33
N VAL A 17 43.78 37.43 -3.01
CA VAL A 17 44.18 36.00 -3.10
C VAL A 17 43.47 35.15 -2.03
N GLY A 18 43.26 35.69 -0.82
CA GLY A 18 42.48 35.02 0.22
C GLY A 18 41.01 34.79 -0.17
N HIS A 19 40.37 35.78 -0.80
CA HIS A 19 38.98 35.69 -1.24
C HIS A 19 38.78 34.70 -2.41
N SER A 20 39.73 34.58 -3.33
CA SER A 20 39.62 33.62 -4.45
C SER A 20 39.84 32.17 -3.97
N ALA A 21 40.79 31.95 -3.05
CA ALA A 21 41.05 30.63 -2.48
C ALA A 21 39.89 30.13 -1.58
N LEU A 22 39.26 31.04 -0.82
CA LEU A 22 38.08 30.73 -0.03
C LEU A 22 36.85 30.42 -0.91
N ARG A 23 36.62 31.19 -1.98
CA ARG A 23 35.58 30.88 -2.98
C ARG A 23 35.80 29.53 -3.65
N GLY A 24 37.03 29.21 -4.06
CA GLY A 24 37.37 27.94 -4.69
C GLY A 24 37.22 26.72 -3.76
N LYS A 25 37.43 26.89 -2.45
CA LYS A 25 37.14 25.86 -1.44
C LYS A 25 35.64 25.70 -1.18
N TRP A 26 34.89 26.80 -1.16
CA TRP A 26 33.43 26.78 -1.01
C TRP A 26 32.76 26.10 -2.21
N ILE A 27 33.14 26.45 -3.44
CA ILE A 27 32.61 25.83 -4.67
C ILE A 27 32.93 24.33 -4.72
N ARG A 28 34.13 23.92 -4.31
CA ARG A 28 34.48 22.48 -4.24
C ARG A 28 33.72 21.74 -3.14
N ARG A 29 33.49 22.37 -1.98
CA ARG A 29 32.67 21.81 -0.91
C ARG A 29 31.19 21.70 -1.30
N THR A 30 30.63 22.68 -1.99
CA THR A 30 29.24 22.63 -2.47
C THR A 30 29.09 21.65 -3.63
N ALA A 31 30.07 21.54 -4.53
CA ALA A 31 30.09 20.51 -5.58
C ALA A 31 30.22 19.10 -5.00
N ARG A 32 31.06 18.91 -3.97
CA ARG A 32 31.19 17.62 -3.26
C ARG A 32 29.94 17.30 -2.45
N ALA A 33 29.33 18.28 -1.79
CA ALA A 33 28.05 18.12 -1.09
C ALA A 33 26.90 17.80 -2.08
N ARG A 34 26.85 18.47 -3.24
CA ARG A 34 25.89 18.13 -4.32
C ARG A 34 26.13 16.73 -4.87
N LYS A 35 27.38 16.30 -5.09
CA LYS A 35 27.70 14.91 -5.48
C LYS A 35 27.35 13.89 -4.40
N VAL A 36 27.55 14.21 -3.12
CA VAL A 36 27.16 13.34 -1.99
C VAL A 36 25.63 13.26 -1.83
N VAL A 37 24.91 14.33 -2.15
CA VAL A 37 23.43 14.35 -2.16
C VAL A 37 22.87 13.63 -3.40
N ALA A 38 23.53 13.73 -4.55
CA ALA A 38 23.16 13.06 -5.80
C ALA A 38 23.57 11.58 -5.85
N GLY A 39 24.50 11.14 -5.00
CA GLY A 39 24.96 9.75 -4.92
C GLY A 39 24.22 8.88 -3.92
N ARG A 40 23.13 9.37 -3.30
CA ARG A 40 22.21 8.51 -2.55
C ARG A 40 21.17 8.01 -3.55
N ASN A 41 21.17 6.71 -3.84
CA ASN A 41 20.02 6.02 -4.40
C ASN A 41 18.85 6.22 -3.43
N ARG A 42 18.11 7.33 -3.58
CA ARG A 42 16.92 7.61 -2.79
C ARG A 42 15.80 6.83 -3.44
N VAL A 43 15.10 6.04 -2.64
CA VAL A 43 13.80 5.49 -3.05
C VAL A 43 12.89 6.70 -3.30
N ALA A 44 12.48 6.88 -4.55
CA ALA A 44 11.60 7.96 -4.97
C ALA A 44 10.16 7.45 -4.82
N LEU A 45 9.61 7.52 -3.61
CA LEU A 45 8.27 6.99 -3.30
C LEU A 45 7.15 7.57 -4.18
N ASP A 46 7.41 8.71 -4.82
CA ASP A 46 6.55 9.42 -5.75
C ASP A 46 6.70 8.99 -7.21
N ASN A 47 7.73 8.20 -7.56
CA ASN A 47 7.93 7.70 -8.91
C ASN A 47 7.27 6.32 -9.11
N PRO A 48 6.19 6.23 -9.89
CA PRO A 48 5.47 4.99 -10.16
C PRO A 48 6.29 3.92 -10.88
N ASP A 49 7.23 4.33 -11.73
CA ASP A 49 8.04 3.44 -12.59
C ASP A 49 9.42 3.14 -11.99
N GLN A 50 9.64 3.47 -10.71
CA GLN A 50 10.93 3.17 -10.09
C GLN A 50 11.14 1.66 -9.96
N PRO A 51 12.30 1.13 -10.35
CA PRO A 51 12.62 -0.28 -10.11
C PRO A 51 12.79 -0.53 -8.61
N ILE A 52 12.64 -1.79 -8.19
CA ILE A 52 12.90 -2.20 -6.81
C ILE A 52 14.34 -1.79 -6.44
N PRO A 53 14.55 -1.14 -5.29
CA PRO A 53 15.88 -0.73 -4.86
C PRO A 53 16.84 -1.91 -4.75
N SER A 54 18.10 -1.74 -5.11
CA SER A 54 19.14 -2.77 -4.94
C SER A 54 19.75 -2.82 -3.53
N ASP A 55 19.57 -1.77 -2.73
CA ASP A 55 20.04 -1.71 -1.35
C ASP A 55 19.12 -2.57 -0.44
N PRO A 56 19.64 -3.62 0.24
CA PRO A 56 18.85 -4.46 1.12
C PRO A 56 18.09 -3.68 2.20
N LYS A 57 18.63 -2.56 2.70
CA LYS A 57 17.94 -1.73 3.69
C LYS A 57 16.74 -1.02 3.09
N ALA A 58 16.87 -0.54 1.85
CA ALA A 58 15.78 0.08 1.12
C ALA A 58 14.69 -0.93 0.77
N ILE A 59 15.05 -2.17 0.40
CA ILE A 59 14.11 -3.27 0.18
C ILE A 59 13.32 -3.57 1.45
N VAL A 60 14.00 -3.78 2.58
CA VAL A 60 13.34 -4.07 3.87
C VAL A 60 12.43 -2.92 4.28
N PHE A 61 12.89 -1.68 4.13
CA PHE A 61 12.08 -0.50 4.41
C PHE A 61 10.81 -0.46 3.55
N LEU A 62 10.94 -0.66 2.22
CA LEU A 62 9.82 -0.67 1.29
C LEU A 62 8.84 -1.80 1.61
N PHE A 63 9.35 -3.00 1.90
CA PHE A 63 8.54 -4.16 2.26
C PHE A 63 7.74 -3.92 3.54
N ILE A 64 8.36 -3.40 4.60
CA ILE A 64 7.65 -3.07 5.84
C ILE A 64 6.57 -2.01 5.59
N LEU A 65 6.90 -0.98 4.81
CA LEU A 65 5.98 0.13 4.53
C LEU A 65 4.78 -0.33 3.71
N VAL A 66 5.02 -0.96 2.55
CA VAL A 66 3.99 -1.28 1.55
C VAL A 66 3.24 -2.57 1.90
N SER A 67 3.88 -3.54 2.55
CA SER A 67 3.27 -4.83 2.87
C SER A 67 2.85 -4.95 4.33
N GLY A 68 3.29 -4.04 5.22
CA GLY A 68 2.93 -4.06 6.64
C GLY A 68 2.09 -2.85 7.03
N ILE A 69 2.71 -1.67 6.99
CA ILE A 69 2.13 -0.44 7.53
C ILE A 69 0.93 0.02 6.69
N ALA A 70 1.08 0.08 5.36
CA ALA A 70 0.01 0.53 4.47
C ALA A 70 -1.25 -0.36 4.59
N PRO A 71 -1.17 -1.71 4.47
CA PRO A 71 -2.33 -2.59 4.67
C PRO A 71 -2.98 -2.44 6.04
N LEU A 72 -2.18 -2.33 7.11
CA LEU A 72 -2.69 -2.13 8.47
C LEU A 72 -3.56 -0.87 8.57
N VAL A 73 -3.05 0.25 8.05
CA VAL A 73 -3.77 1.55 8.09
C VAL A 73 -4.97 1.50 7.17
N GLU A 74 -4.78 1.07 5.93
CA GLU A 74 -5.81 1.08 4.90
C GLU A 74 -7.01 0.21 5.26
N GLU A 75 -6.79 -1.06 5.63
CA GLU A 75 -7.88 -1.98 5.94
C GLU A 75 -8.60 -1.61 7.25
N SER A 76 -7.92 -0.88 8.15
CA SER A 76 -8.55 -0.36 9.37
C SER A 76 -9.40 0.89 9.12
N VAL A 77 -9.06 1.69 8.11
CA VAL A 77 -9.73 2.97 7.81
C VAL A 77 -10.87 2.81 6.79
N LYS A 78 -10.69 1.97 5.76
CA LYS A 78 -11.69 1.71 4.70
C LYS A 78 -13.13 1.51 5.21
N PRO A 79 -13.39 0.66 6.22
CA PRO A 79 -14.75 0.34 6.64
C PRO A 79 -15.32 1.32 7.67
N LEU A 80 -14.62 2.39 8.05
CA LEU A 80 -15.08 3.30 9.12
C LEU A 80 -16.47 3.89 8.86
N ALA A 81 -16.82 4.14 7.59
CA ALA A 81 -18.17 4.57 7.22
C ALA A 81 -19.25 3.53 7.61
N VAL A 82 -18.93 2.25 7.48
CA VAL A 82 -19.81 1.14 7.87
C VAL A 82 -19.85 0.97 9.38
N VAL A 83 -18.71 1.17 10.06
CA VAL A 83 -18.64 1.16 11.54
C VAL A 83 -19.52 2.26 12.13
N ALA A 84 -19.50 3.47 11.55
CA ALA A 84 -20.33 4.58 12.00
C ALA A 84 -21.85 4.28 11.93
N MET A 85 -22.25 3.38 11.04
CA MET A 85 -23.65 2.96 10.86
C MET A 85 -23.95 1.59 11.44
N VAL A 86 -23.02 0.95 12.15
CA VAL A 86 -23.13 -0.46 12.57
C VAL A 86 -24.38 -0.75 13.40
N GLY A 87 -24.86 0.23 14.18
CA GLY A 87 -26.10 0.10 14.96
C GLY A 87 -27.39 0.06 14.14
N ARG A 88 -27.34 0.37 12.84
CA ARG A 88 -28.47 0.27 11.90
C ARG A 88 -28.43 -1.00 11.06
N ILE A 89 -27.33 -1.75 11.09
CA ILE A 89 -27.11 -2.95 10.29
C ILE A 89 -27.80 -4.12 10.97
N ARG A 90 -28.61 -4.86 10.21
CA ARG A 90 -29.55 -5.86 10.75
C ARG A 90 -29.09 -7.30 10.53
N SER A 91 -28.06 -7.50 9.71
CA SER A 91 -27.53 -8.84 9.46
C SER A 91 -26.05 -8.82 9.13
N ALA A 92 -25.40 -9.95 9.38
CA ALA A 92 -24.01 -10.18 8.99
C ALA A 92 -23.79 -10.04 7.47
N ALA A 93 -24.78 -10.46 6.67
CA ALA A 93 -24.73 -10.33 5.21
C ALA A 93 -24.79 -8.86 4.77
N GLU A 94 -25.64 -8.06 5.41
CA GLU A 94 -25.73 -6.62 5.17
C GLU A 94 -24.43 -5.91 5.56
N ALA A 95 -23.87 -6.22 6.74
CA ALA A 95 -22.57 -5.69 7.17
C ALA A 95 -21.47 -5.97 6.14
N PHE A 96 -21.42 -7.22 5.68
CA PHE A 96 -20.44 -7.68 4.70
C PHE A 96 -20.59 -6.96 3.36
N ILE A 97 -21.81 -6.84 2.81
CA ILE A 97 -22.07 -6.17 1.53
C ILE A 97 -21.76 -4.67 1.61
N LEU A 98 -22.16 -3.99 2.70
CA LEU A 98 -21.84 -2.58 2.90
C LEU A 98 -20.32 -2.36 3.03
N GLY A 99 -19.63 -3.25 3.74
CA GLY A 99 -18.16 -3.26 3.80
C GLY A 99 -17.53 -3.45 2.42
N MET A 100 -18.01 -4.41 1.63
CA MET A 100 -17.53 -4.62 0.26
C MET A 100 -17.72 -3.39 -0.62
N ALA A 101 -18.88 -2.74 -0.55
CA ALA A 101 -19.15 -1.53 -1.31
C ALA A 101 -18.16 -0.40 -0.96
N ALA A 102 -17.83 -0.24 0.33
CA ALA A 102 -16.81 0.72 0.77
C ALA A 102 -15.41 0.36 0.22
N GLY A 103 -15.03 -0.93 0.24
CA GLY A 103 -13.76 -1.41 -0.30
C GLY A 103 -13.63 -1.24 -1.81
N VAL A 104 -14.67 -1.55 -2.58
CA VAL A 104 -14.72 -1.35 -4.03
C VAL A 104 -14.69 0.15 -4.38
N GLY A 105 -15.36 1.00 -3.59
CA GLY A 105 -15.29 2.45 -3.75
C GLY A 105 -13.88 2.98 -3.53
N PHE A 106 -13.15 2.47 -2.53
CA PHE A 106 -11.75 2.79 -2.32
C PHE A 106 -10.87 2.34 -3.49
N ASP A 107 -11.03 1.09 -3.95
CA ASP A 107 -10.29 0.53 -5.08
C ASP A 107 -10.47 1.37 -6.35
N LEU A 108 -11.68 1.87 -6.59
CA LEU A 108 -11.94 2.75 -7.73
C LEU A 108 -11.13 4.05 -7.66
N VAL A 109 -11.12 4.72 -6.49
CA VAL A 109 -10.34 5.96 -6.29
C VAL A 109 -8.86 5.70 -6.46
N GLU A 110 -8.35 4.62 -5.87
CA GLU A 110 -6.95 4.26 -5.96
C GLU A 110 -6.56 3.90 -7.41
N THR A 111 -7.38 3.10 -8.10
CA THR A 111 -7.18 2.73 -9.51
C THR A 111 -7.14 3.95 -10.43
N ILE A 112 -8.03 4.93 -10.23
CA ILE A 112 -7.99 6.20 -10.97
C ILE A 112 -6.67 6.91 -10.70
N GLY A 113 -6.22 6.95 -9.44
CA GLY A 113 -4.92 7.50 -9.06
C GLY A 113 -3.76 6.87 -9.81
N TYR A 114 -3.67 5.53 -9.80
CA TYR A 114 -2.63 4.77 -10.52
C TYR A 114 -2.69 4.99 -12.03
N ILE A 115 -3.87 4.95 -12.65
CA ILE A 115 -3.97 5.18 -14.11
C ILE A 115 -3.58 6.63 -14.45
N SER A 116 -3.94 7.59 -13.60
CA SER A 116 -3.66 9.02 -13.81
C SER A 116 -2.20 9.42 -13.60
N SER A 117 -1.39 8.62 -12.89
CA SER A 117 0.00 8.95 -12.58
C SER A 117 0.98 8.72 -13.72
N GLY A 118 0.49 8.43 -14.93
CA GLY A 118 1.30 8.48 -16.17
C GLY A 118 2.12 7.23 -16.47
N TYR A 119 1.77 6.07 -15.91
CA TYR A 119 2.46 4.82 -16.20
C TYR A 119 2.42 4.46 -17.69
N ASP A 120 3.57 4.02 -18.23
CA ASP A 120 3.72 3.55 -19.61
C ASP A 120 2.90 2.27 -19.91
N HIS A 121 2.45 1.57 -18.87
CA HIS A 121 1.80 0.25 -18.95
C HIS A 121 0.37 0.23 -18.41
N TRP A 122 -0.46 1.19 -18.83
CA TRP A 122 -1.84 1.35 -18.36
C TRP A 122 -2.69 0.06 -18.40
N LEU A 123 -2.51 -0.81 -19.41
CA LEU A 123 -3.27 -2.06 -19.52
C LEU A 123 -2.91 -3.06 -18.40
N ASN A 124 -1.61 -3.19 -18.09
CA ASN A 124 -1.16 -4.08 -17.00
C ASN A 124 -1.69 -3.59 -15.66
N ILE A 125 -1.71 -2.27 -15.47
CA ILE A 125 -2.26 -1.64 -14.27
C ILE A 125 -3.75 -1.89 -14.21
N ALA A 126 -4.49 -1.63 -15.29
CA ALA A 126 -5.93 -1.86 -15.32
C ALA A 126 -6.28 -3.33 -14.97
N LEU A 127 -5.53 -4.30 -15.48
CA LEU A 127 -5.70 -5.72 -15.15
C LEU A 127 -5.40 -6.02 -13.67
N GLN A 128 -4.24 -5.59 -13.18
CA GLN A 128 -3.84 -5.79 -11.78
C GLN A 128 -4.83 -5.14 -10.80
N ARG A 129 -5.27 -3.92 -11.12
CA ARG A 129 -6.21 -3.15 -10.31
C ARG A 129 -7.62 -3.75 -10.34
N SER A 130 -8.06 -4.27 -11.48
CA SER A 130 -9.33 -5.00 -11.56
C SER A 130 -9.37 -6.22 -10.61
N SER A 131 -8.26 -6.94 -10.46
CA SER A 131 -8.14 -7.99 -9.44
C SER A 131 -8.05 -7.46 -8.00
N ALA A 132 -7.42 -6.30 -7.79
CA ALA A 132 -7.37 -5.63 -6.48
C ALA A 132 -8.75 -5.19 -5.98
N GLY A 133 -9.74 -5.00 -6.88
CA GLY A 133 -11.13 -4.78 -6.49
C GLY A 133 -11.70 -5.89 -5.59
N LEU A 134 -11.35 -7.16 -5.86
CA LEU A 134 -11.74 -8.27 -4.98
C LEU A 134 -11.00 -8.21 -3.64
N LEU A 135 -9.70 -7.88 -3.65
CA LEU A 135 -8.89 -7.73 -2.45
C LEU A 135 -9.50 -6.68 -1.49
N HIS A 136 -9.71 -5.47 -1.98
CA HIS A 136 -10.21 -4.35 -1.17
C HIS A 136 -11.67 -4.53 -0.79
N GLY A 137 -12.52 -4.96 -1.73
CA GLY A 137 -13.91 -5.29 -1.46
C GLY A 137 -14.03 -6.35 -0.36
N PHE A 138 -13.36 -7.49 -0.54
CA PHE A 138 -13.45 -8.57 0.43
C PHE A 138 -12.84 -8.21 1.79
N GLY A 139 -11.71 -7.49 1.81
CA GLY A 139 -11.08 -7.00 3.04
C GLY A 139 -11.98 -6.08 3.85
N ALA A 140 -12.50 -5.02 3.23
CA ALA A 140 -13.42 -4.12 3.89
C ALA A 140 -14.71 -4.83 4.33
N GLY A 141 -15.21 -5.78 3.52
CA GLY A 141 -16.34 -6.65 3.89
C GLY A 141 -16.07 -7.47 5.15
N MET A 142 -14.88 -8.09 5.26
CA MET A 142 -14.49 -8.87 6.43
C MET A 142 -14.33 -7.99 7.67
N VAL A 143 -13.71 -6.82 7.57
CA VAL A 143 -13.59 -5.91 8.73
C VAL A 143 -14.96 -5.42 9.20
N ALA A 144 -15.85 -5.03 8.28
CA ALA A 144 -17.22 -4.64 8.62
C ALA A 144 -18.00 -5.79 9.29
N LEU A 145 -17.83 -7.01 8.80
CA LEU A 145 -18.38 -8.21 9.41
C LEU A 145 -17.83 -8.45 10.82
N GLY A 146 -16.53 -8.21 11.04
CA GLY A 146 -15.90 -8.28 12.35
C GLY A 146 -16.48 -7.29 13.36
N TRP A 147 -16.73 -6.05 12.91
CA TRP A 147 -17.43 -5.03 13.70
C TRP A 147 -18.87 -5.40 14.01
N TYR A 148 -19.60 -5.92 13.04
CA TYR A 148 -20.96 -6.42 13.26
C TYR A 148 -20.98 -7.49 14.37
N TYR A 149 -20.08 -8.47 14.30
CA TYR A 149 -19.99 -9.50 15.34
C TYR A 149 -19.58 -8.92 16.70
N ALA A 150 -18.71 -7.90 16.74
CA ALA A 150 -18.32 -7.24 17.98
C ALA A 150 -19.49 -6.55 18.69
N THR A 151 -20.38 -5.91 17.92
CA THR A 151 -21.49 -5.10 18.48
C THR A 151 -22.79 -5.89 18.69
N HIS A 152 -22.99 -7.01 17.98
CA HIS A 152 -24.21 -7.83 18.09
C HIS A 152 -23.95 -9.10 18.90
N ALA A 153 -24.21 -9.05 20.21
CA ALA A 153 -23.82 -10.09 21.17
C ALA A 153 -24.32 -11.51 20.83
N ASN A 154 -25.47 -11.65 20.17
CA ASN A 154 -26.08 -12.95 19.86
C ASN A 154 -25.70 -13.50 18.47
N SER A 155 -24.97 -12.71 17.67
CA SER A 155 -24.74 -13.00 16.25
C SER A 155 -23.64 -14.02 15.97
N THR A 156 -22.80 -14.35 16.96
CA THR A 156 -21.70 -15.32 16.84
C THR A 156 -22.07 -16.73 17.28
N GLY A 157 -23.27 -16.94 17.83
CA GLY A 157 -23.69 -18.22 18.40
C GLY A 157 -22.74 -18.69 19.51
N LYS A 158 -22.21 -19.91 19.39
CA LYS A 158 -21.24 -20.48 20.36
C LYS A 158 -19.80 -19.98 20.17
N MET A 159 -19.51 -19.25 19.08
CA MET A 159 -18.15 -18.81 18.78
C MET A 159 -17.75 -17.63 19.69
N ASN A 160 -16.48 -17.60 20.11
CA ASN A 160 -15.92 -16.48 20.85
C ASN A 160 -15.88 -15.22 19.97
N ARG A 161 -16.70 -14.24 20.35
CA ARG A 161 -16.85 -12.98 19.62
C ARG A 161 -15.54 -12.24 19.39
N ALA A 162 -14.68 -12.14 20.41
CA ALA A 162 -13.40 -11.45 20.29
C ALA A 162 -12.49 -12.13 19.25
N LEU A 163 -12.46 -13.47 19.24
CA LEU A 163 -11.67 -14.23 18.26
C LEU A 163 -12.21 -14.09 16.84
N VAL A 164 -13.54 -14.05 16.66
CA VAL A 164 -14.14 -13.86 15.34
C VAL A 164 -13.85 -12.45 14.82
N THR A 165 -14.05 -11.42 15.64
CA THR A 165 -13.74 -10.04 15.28
C THR A 165 -12.26 -9.88 14.92
N LEU A 166 -11.37 -10.40 15.76
CA LEU A 166 -9.93 -10.34 15.51
C LEU A 166 -9.55 -11.12 14.25
N GLY A 167 -10.14 -12.30 14.03
CA GLY A 167 -9.91 -13.12 12.85
C GLY A 167 -10.31 -12.42 11.56
N CYS A 168 -11.46 -11.74 11.55
CA CYS A 168 -11.92 -10.95 10.41
C CYS A 168 -10.97 -9.79 10.08
N TRP A 169 -10.55 -9.03 11.09
CA TRP A 169 -9.63 -7.90 10.91
C TRP A 169 -8.23 -8.36 10.50
N THR A 170 -7.71 -9.39 11.17
CA THR A 170 -6.39 -9.97 10.86
C THR A 170 -6.37 -10.55 9.45
N TYR A 171 -7.44 -11.23 9.03
CA TYR A 171 -7.55 -11.72 7.65
C TYR A 171 -7.42 -10.58 6.63
N ALA A 172 -8.15 -9.48 6.82
CA ALA A 172 -8.13 -8.35 5.89
C ALA A 172 -6.73 -7.74 5.74
N ILE A 173 -6.01 -7.59 6.86
CA ILE A 173 -4.63 -7.09 6.83
C ILE A 173 -3.70 -8.11 6.18
N LEU A 174 -3.78 -9.38 6.55
CA LEU A 174 -2.88 -10.40 6.03
C LEU A 174 -3.05 -10.62 4.53
N GLN A 175 -4.29 -10.66 4.01
CA GLN A 175 -4.49 -10.82 2.57
C GLN A 175 -3.88 -9.66 1.78
N HIS A 176 -3.99 -8.43 2.29
CA HIS A 176 -3.47 -7.24 1.61
C HIS A 176 -1.95 -7.14 1.79
N ALA A 177 -1.44 -7.49 2.95
CA ALA A 177 -0.01 -7.67 3.19
C ALA A 177 0.61 -8.70 2.24
N ILE A 178 -0.07 -9.82 2.00
CA ILE A 178 0.37 -10.86 1.05
C ILE A 178 0.35 -10.32 -0.38
N TRP A 179 -0.77 -9.72 -0.81
CA TRP A 179 -0.90 -9.14 -2.14
C TRP A 179 0.21 -8.13 -2.43
N ASN A 180 0.44 -7.19 -1.51
CA ASN A 180 1.50 -6.20 -1.65
C ASN A 180 2.88 -6.84 -1.52
N GLY A 181 3.11 -7.69 -0.52
CA GLY A 181 4.38 -8.37 -0.27
C GLY A 181 4.79 -9.38 -1.33
N SER A 182 3.87 -9.77 -2.22
CA SER A 182 4.13 -10.67 -3.33
C SER A 182 5.27 -10.17 -4.23
N PHE A 183 5.53 -8.85 -4.29
CA PHE A 183 6.67 -8.29 -5.03
C PHE A 183 8.00 -8.91 -4.58
N GLY A 184 8.10 -9.33 -3.31
CA GLY A 184 9.28 -10.01 -2.78
C GLY A 184 9.63 -11.32 -3.50
N LEU A 185 8.68 -11.95 -4.19
CA LEU A 185 8.94 -13.15 -5.01
C LEU A 185 9.88 -12.86 -6.18
N GLN A 186 9.94 -11.61 -6.65
CA GLN A 186 10.87 -11.18 -7.72
C GLN A 186 12.33 -11.20 -7.24
N LEU A 187 12.56 -11.19 -5.92
CA LEU A 187 13.89 -11.23 -5.30
C LEU A 187 14.42 -12.65 -5.10
N LEU A 188 13.67 -13.68 -5.48
CA LEU A 188 14.11 -15.07 -5.37
C LEU A 188 15.28 -15.37 -6.32
N PRO A 189 16.15 -16.34 -5.98
CA PRO A 189 17.20 -16.79 -6.90
C PRO A 189 16.64 -17.30 -8.24
N ALA A 190 17.52 -17.35 -9.24
CA ALA A 190 17.19 -17.96 -10.53
C ALA A 190 16.74 -19.43 -10.36
N PRO A 191 15.76 -19.89 -11.17
CA PRO A 191 15.15 -19.18 -12.29
C PRO A 191 13.93 -18.31 -11.90
N ILE A 192 13.42 -18.41 -10.68
CA ILE A 192 12.09 -17.93 -10.31
C ILE A 192 12.03 -16.40 -10.26
N GLY A 193 12.89 -15.74 -9.47
CA GLY A 193 12.85 -14.29 -9.31
C GLY A 193 13.03 -13.52 -10.63
N PRO A 194 14.09 -13.81 -11.42
CA PRO A 194 14.28 -13.17 -12.72
C PRO A 194 13.12 -13.39 -13.70
N TYR A 195 12.50 -14.58 -13.68
CA TYR A 195 11.33 -14.85 -14.50
C TYR A 195 10.12 -14.03 -14.04
N LEU A 196 9.90 -13.85 -12.74
CA LEU A 196 8.80 -13.05 -12.20
C LEU A 196 9.00 -11.53 -12.36
N ASP A 197 10.25 -11.06 -12.37
CA ASP A 197 10.61 -9.65 -12.53
C ASP A 197 10.49 -9.20 -14.01
N ASN A 198 11.10 -9.94 -14.94
CA ASN A 198 11.24 -9.51 -16.34
C ASN A 198 10.58 -10.47 -17.36
N GLY A 199 10.05 -11.61 -16.91
CA GLY A 199 9.45 -12.58 -17.80
C GLY A 199 8.09 -12.12 -18.33
N THR A 200 7.68 -12.75 -19.43
CA THR A 200 6.40 -12.47 -20.08
C THR A 200 5.67 -13.76 -20.39
N ILE A 201 4.35 -13.67 -20.51
CA ILE A 201 3.47 -14.76 -20.92
C ILE A 201 2.72 -14.30 -22.15
N VAL A 202 2.68 -15.16 -23.17
CA VAL A 202 1.96 -14.92 -24.41
C VAL A 202 0.58 -15.56 -24.33
N LEU A 203 -0.46 -14.73 -24.43
CA LEU A 203 -1.86 -15.12 -24.42
C LEU A 203 -2.50 -14.75 -25.77
N GLY A 204 -2.39 -15.66 -26.74
CA GLY A 204 -2.81 -15.39 -28.11
C GLY A 204 -1.97 -14.28 -28.73
N THR A 205 -2.57 -13.10 -28.95
CA THR A 205 -1.89 -11.91 -29.51
C THR A 205 -1.41 -10.93 -28.44
N ILE A 206 -1.76 -11.14 -27.17
CA ILE A 206 -1.43 -10.24 -26.06
C ILE A 206 -0.23 -10.81 -25.29
N THR A 207 0.74 -9.97 -24.98
CA THR A 207 1.86 -10.32 -24.09
C THR A 207 1.67 -9.60 -22.77
N VAL A 208 1.68 -10.34 -21.66
CA VAL A 208 1.52 -9.80 -20.30
C VAL A 208 2.73 -10.13 -19.44
N PRO A 209 3.04 -9.35 -18.39
CA PRO A 209 4.07 -9.69 -17.42
C PRO A 209 3.79 -11.05 -16.76
N SER A 210 4.83 -11.86 -16.57
CA SER A 210 4.72 -13.17 -15.90
C SER A 210 4.20 -13.05 -14.46
N PHE A 211 4.47 -11.92 -13.80
CA PHE A 211 4.01 -11.62 -12.44
C PHE A 211 2.47 -11.67 -12.31
N MET A 212 1.72 -11.51 -13.42
CA MET A 212 0.27 -11.69 -13.44
C MET A 212 -0.17 -13.07 -12.94
N LEU A 213 0.66 -14.12 -13.07
CA LEU A 213 0.34 -15.43 -12.51
C LEU A 213 0.16 -15.40 -11.00
N VAL A 214 0.97 -14.59 -10.30
CA VAL A 214 0.89 -14.44 -8.85
C VAL A 214 -0.45 -13.82 -8.48
N TYR A 215 -0.82 -12.71 -9.12
CA TYR A 215 -2.11 -12.05 -8.91
C TYR A 215 -3.30 -12.95 -9.26
N ILE A 216 -3.20 -13.77 -10.32
CA ILE A 216 -4.25 -14.75 -10.66
C ILE A 216 -4.42 -15.77 -9.54
N VAL A 217 -3.32 -16.35 -9.04
CA VAL A 217 -3.37 -17.35 -7.95
C VAL A 217 -3.97 -16.73 -6.69
N GLU A 218 -3.50 -15.56 -6.28
CA GLU A 218 -4.03 -14.84 -5.11
C GLU A 218 -5.52 -14.52 -5.27
N THR A 219 -5.93 -14.05 -6.46
CA THR A 219 -7.34 -13.77 -6.77
C THR A 219 -8.20 -15.02 -6.68
N ILE A 220 -7.73 -16.16 -7.20
CA ILE A 220 -8.46 -17.44 -7.11
C ILE A 220 -8.61 -17.87 -5.64
N LEU A 221 -7.54 -17.78 -4.84
CA LEU A 221 -7.59 -18.13 -3.42
C LEU A 221 -8.56 -17.22 -2.65
N MET A 222 -8.50 -15.91 -2.91
CA MET A 222 -9.45 -14.93 -2.36
C MET A 222 -10.88 -15.24 -2.79
N LEU A 223 -11.11 -15.56 -4.07
CA LEU A 223 -12.42 -15.90 -4.61
C LEU A 223 -13.01 -17.16 -3.97
N ILE A 224 -12.20 -18.20 -3.78
CA ILE A 224 -12.63 -19.43 -3.09
C ILE A 224 -13.09 -19.10 -1.66
N PHE A 225 -12.30 -18.33 -0.92
CA PHE A 225 -12.66 -17.98 0.45
C PHE A 225 -13.86 -17.02 0.51
N PHE A 226 -13.95 -16.08 -0.43
CA PHE A 226 -15.11 -15.22 -0.62
C PHE A 226 -16.39 -16.04 -0.85
N LEU A 227 -16.36 -17.03 -1.73
CA LEU A 227 -17.50 -17.91 -2.00
C LEU A 227 -17.87 -18.74 -0.76
N PHE A 228 -16.89 -19.19 0.01
CA PHE A 228 -17.12 -19.85 1.29
C PHE A 228 -17.83 -18.93 2.30
N ILE A 229 -17.34 -17.69 2.49
CA ILE A 229 -17.94 -16.72 3.42
C ILE A 229 -19.36 -16.35 2.98
N THR A 230 -19.57 -16.03 1.71
CA THR A 230 -20.90 -15.66 1.20
C THR A 230 -21.90 -16.79 1.33
N LYS A 231 -21.50 -18.04 1.05
CA LYS A 231 -22.34 -19.23 1.30
C LYS A 231 -22.73 -19.33 2.78
N LYS A 232 -21.78 -19.13 3.70
CA LYS A 232 -22.03 -19.17 5.15
C LYS A 232 -22.92 -18.04 5.65
N LEU A 233 -22.86 -16.86 5.02
CA LEU A 233 -23.71 -15.73 5.38
C LEU A 233 -25.15 -15.90 4.87
N ARG A 234 -25.35 -16.52 3.70
CA ARG A 234 -26.68 -16.79 3.14
C ARG A 234 -27.51 -17.77 3.97
N THR A 235 -26.87 -18.68 4.69
CA THR A 235 -27.56 -19.70 5.50
C THR A 235 -27.96 -19.21 6.89
N ARG A 236 -27.65 -17.96 7.26
CA ARG A 236 -28.02 -17.37 8.55
C ARG A 236 -29.27 -16.49 8.38
N PRO A 237 -30.39 -16.78 9.07
CA PRO A 237 -31.56 -15.90 9.08
C PRO A 237 -31.21 -14.52 9.61
N ALA A 238 -31.90 -13.48 9.12
CA ALA A 238 -31.85 -12.16 9.74
C ALA A 238 -32.39 -12.23 11.18
N GLU A 239 -31.74 -11.56 12.14
CA GLU A 239 -32.24 -11.54 13.52
C GLU A 239 -33.61 -10.81 13.57
N PRO A 240 -34.62 -11.36 14.28
CA PRO A 240 -35.91 -10.71 14.43
C PRO A 240 -35.80 -9.39 15.22
N ILE A 241 -36.67 -8.44 14.90
CA ILE A 241 -36.75 -7.12 15.54
C ILE A 241 -36.92 -7.31 17.05
N SER A 242 -35.92 -6.92 17.84
CA SER A 242 -36.16 -6.69 19.27
C SER A 242 -37.04 -5.44 19.38
N PRO A 243 -38.26 -5.52 19.94
CA PRO A 243 -39.07 -4.33 20.12
C PRO A 243 -38.28 -3.36 20.99
N ALA A 244 -38.17 -2.12 20.51
CA ALA A 244 -37.53 -1.03 21.22
C ALA A 244 -37.98 -1.07 22.68
N ILE A 245 -37.02 -1.15 23.60
CA ILE A 245 -37.28 -1.06 25.03
C ILE A 245 -37.99 0.27 25.26
N ASN A 246 -39.30 0.19 25.45
CA ASN A 246 -40.13 1.29 25.90
C ASN A 246 -39.72 1.54 27.35
N LYS A 247 -38.68 2.36 27.54
CA LYS A 247 -38.33 2.88 28.87
C LYS A 247 -39.39 3.93 29.19
N GLY A 248 -40.35 3.52 30.02
CA GLY A 248 -41.32 4.42 30.65
C GLY A 248 -40.66 5.37 31.63
#